data_AF-D2VQV3-F1
#
_entry.id   AF-D2VQV3-F1
#
_cell.length_a   1.000
_cell.length_b   1.000
_cell.length_c   1.000
_cell.angle_alpha   90.00
_cell.angle_beta   90.00
_cell.angle_gamma   90.00
#
_symmetry.space_group_name_H-M   'P 1'
#
loop_
_entity.id
_entity.type
_entity.pdbx_description
1 polymer ?
#
loop_
_entity_poly.entity_id
_entity_poly.type
_entity_poly.pdbx_seq_one_letter_code
_entity_poly.pdbx_strand_id
1 'polypeptide(L)'
;MATESAATEVLDFSEQLQDVDENELKMSENQSHGMQKDDEFLNDQIISEYKQLIDKEIIEKMIIEKSSSIEMKKEFFEQLFDGKFVKALKMIVFKEFQKPYSGVKMSEKRFQWFGSTTYHCFLVSDLIDWIGTQLHLNEKDSMIFVNIMNVLGWIGHAQSSNSTTISKSDIFKILQKPKLVLIGGGMSGYKICKSILNEIFDLTVIDKEGTLDLVPIYPTIISDKNNVNHISVDHKKTLPETVTCIKGIATNVTKFGVFFETKEIINENEDVRKISKRENTYFIRYDYLVVGPGCTCWNELPISNDSQIKFVNTYCADSLVESHEFISNAKEHADEICVIGGGYVGVEVAGFLAEKYQKKNVTLIQRSDILMRPSTEAHKSVSEIYKTMGNVKVLLKSQVVAQKDPYTFTVRTKSESGEETESNLSFSVCFICTGMKPQTDFMESTFSKCLDEKGFVKVNPSMQVLDENGKPYNHIFAIGDATNVKETKLATCAHKHAKTVYQALPQIIQSISQDSIPTYKPRGYEQLQGVIIGPNNGLWIKGNSVLLNSKAIAWMKESGQAAKGRRMNKL
;
A
#
# COMPACT_ATOMS: atom_id res chain seq x y z
N MET A 1 2.32 -40.23 -12.80
CA MET A 1 2.52 -39.46 -14.05
C MET A 1 1.89 -38.06 -14.02
N ALA A 2 0.78 -37.79 -13.33
CA ALA A 2 0.25 -36.42 -13.14
C ALA A 2 0.89 -35.63 -11.97
N THR A 3 1.70 -36.27 -11.13
CA THR A 3 2.35 -35.69 -9.94
C THR A 3 3.76 -35.14 -10.20
N GLU A 4 4.41 -35.55 -11.30
CA GLU A 4 5.72 -35.02 -11.69
C GLU A 4 5.59 -33.73 -12.52
N SER A 5 4.52 -33.57 -13.31
CA SER A 5 4.27 -32.35 -14.09
C SER A 5 4.03 -31.09 -13.24
N ALA A 6 3.50 -31.22 -12.02
CA ALA A 6 3.27 -30.09 -11.12
C ALA A 6 4.52 -29.71 -10.30
N ALA A 7 5.49 -30.63 -10.17
CA ALA A 7 6.77 -30.36 -9.51
C ALA A 7 7.73 -29.62 -10.46
N THR A 8 7.64 -29.89 -11.77
CA THR A 8 8.44 -29.20 -12.79
C THR A 8 8.07 -27.73 -12.95
N GLU A 9 6.78 -27.36 -12.86
CA GLU A 9 6.34 -25.93 -12.90
C GLU A 9 6.79 -25.10 -11.68
N VAL A 10 7.13 -25.75 -10.55
CA VAL A 10 7.66 -25.07 -9.35
C VAL A 10 9.17 -24.82 -9.46
N LEU A 11 9.89 -25.61 -10.27
CA LEU A 11 11.32 -25.44 -10.54
C LEU A 11 11.59 -24.52 -11.75
N ASP A 12 10.65 -24.44 -12.71
CA ASP A 12 10.73 -23.54 -13.87
C ASP A 12 10.65 -22.03 -13.48
N PHE A 13 10.13 -21.73 -12.29
CA PHE A 13 10.07 -20.37 -11.76
C PHE A 13 11.44 -19.80 -11.31
N SER A 14 12.49 -20.65 -11.25
CA SER A 14 13.85 -20.22 -10.92
C SER A 14 14.78 -19.99 -12.13
N GLU A 15 14.42 -20.43 -13.34
CA GLU A 15 15.32 -20.39 -14.52
C GLU A 15 14.90 -19.40 -15.63
N GLN A 16 13.72 -18.78 -15.59
CA GLN A 16 13.29 -17.82 -16.62
C GLN A 16 13.86 -16.39 -16.44
N LEU A 17 15.14 -16.28 -16.07
CA LEU A 17 15.90 -15.03 -15.92
C LEU A 17 16.89 -14.74 -17.06
N GLN A 18 16.86 -15.48 -18.17
CA GLN A 18 17.75 -15.26 -19.31
C GLN A 18 16.99 -15.29 -20.63
N ASP A 19 17.38 -14.38 -21.52
CA ASP A 19 16.94 -14.14 -22.91
C ASP A 19 15.72 -13.24 -23.15
N VAL A 20 16.03 -12.02 -23.60
CA VAL A 20 15.12 -11.15 -24.36
C VAL A 20 15.85 -10.77 -25.66
N ASP A 21 15.19 -11.07 -26.78
CA ASP A 21 15.66 -11.01 -28.16
C ASP A 21 15.58 -9.59 -28.76
N GLU A 22 16.53 -9.21 -29.62
CA GLU A 22 16.88 -7.83 -30.01
C GLU A 22 16.07 -7.21 -31.16
N ASN A 23 15.01 -7.85 -31.66
CA ASN A 23 14.40 -7.46 -32.96
C ASN A 23 13.03 -6.73 -32.93
N GLU A 24 12.48 -6.38 -31.77
CA GLU A 24 11.21 -5.62 -31.69
C GLU A 24 11.40 -4.08 -31.63
N LEU A 25 12.61 -3.59 -31.93
CA LEU A 25 13.04 -2.20 -31.79
C LEU A 25 12.82 -1.30 -33.02
N LYS A 26 11.99 -1.68 -34.01
CA LYS A 26 11.92 -0.93 -35.30
C LYS A 26 10.55 -0.54 -35.86
N MET A 27 9.45 -0.64 -35.09
CA MET A 27 8.10 -0.35 -35.66
C MET A 27 7.24 0.70 -34.95
N SER A 28 7.71 1.38 -33.89
CA SER A 28 6.89 2.32 -33.11
C SER A 28 7.09 3.83 -33.40
N GLU A 29 7.90 4.21 -34.39
CA GLU A 29 8.37 5.61 -34.55
C GLU A 29 7.38 6.63 -35.15
N ASN A 30 6.15 6.29 -35.58
CA ASN A 30 5.39 7.21 -36.45
C ASN A 30 4.00 7.71 -35.99
N GLN A 31 3.62 7.60 -34.70
CA GLN A 31 2.28 8.08 -34.26
C GLN A 31 2.22 8.96 -32.99
N SER A 32 3.36 9.42 -32.45
CA SER A 32 3.43 10.19 -31.18
C SER A 32 3.30 11.72 -31.29
N HIS A 33 3.25 12.30 -32.48
CA HIS A 33 3.54 13.74 -32.66
C HIS A 33 2.39 14.75 -32.44
N GLY A 34 1.19 14.30 -32.01
CA GLY A 34 -0.01 15.15 -31.99
C GLY A 34 -0.43 15.76 -30.64
N MET A 35 -0.22 15.06 -29.52
CA MET A 35 -0.79 15.43 -28.21
C MET A 35 0.24 15.83 -27.14
N GLN A 36 1.54 15.70 -27.44
CA GLN A 36 2.65 16.16 -26.59
C GLN A 36 2.67 17.69 -26.41
N LYS A 37 2.14 18.44 -27.38
CA LYS A 37 2.31 19.91 -27.42
C LYS A 37 1.54 20.69 -26.36
N ASP A 38 0.45 20.18 -25.78
CA ASP A 38 -0.38 21.01 -24.88
C ASP A 38 -0.02 20.83 -23.38
N ASP A 39 0.51 19.68 -22.97
CA ASP A 39 0.98 19.43 -21.59
C ASP A 39 2.46 19.77 -21.39
N GLU A 40 3.28 19.66 -22.45
CA GLU A 40 4.65 20.17 -22.50
C GLU A 40 4.63 21.70 -22.47
N PHE A 41 3.66 22.34 -23.17
CA PHE A 41 3.47 23.80 -23.10
C PHE A 41 3.07 24.28 -21.71
N LEU A 42 2.25 23.55 -20.95
CA LEU A 42 1.85 23.99 -19.59
C LEU A 42 2.98 23.81 -18.56
N ASN A 43 3.80 22.76 -18.66
CA ASN A 43 4.98 22.57 -17.80
C ASN A 43 6.16 23.47 -18.20
N ASP A 44 6.39 23.68 -19.50
CA ASP A 44 7.38 24.62 -20.00
C ASP A 44 6.94 26.06 -19.79
N GLN A 45 5.65 26.37 -19.80
CA GLN A 45 5.13 27.69 -19.43
C GLN A 45 5.28 27.94 -17.93
N ILE A 46 5.09 26.93 -17.07
CA ILE A 46 5.35 27.05 -15.63
C ILE A 46 6.85 27.12 -15.33
N ILE A 47 7.68 26.30 -15.98
CA ILE A 47 9.16 26.35 -15.86
C ILE A 47 9.70 27.64 -16.49
N SER A 48 9.10 28.15 -17.57
CA SER A 48 9.41 29.45 -18.19
C SER A 48 8.96 30.60 -17.30
N GLU A 49 7.76 30.54 -16.70
CA GLU A 49 7.27 31.49 -15.69
C GLU A 49 8.15 31.46 -14.44
N TYR A 50 8.67 30.29 -14.03
CA TYR A 50 9.61 30.18 -12.91
C TYR A 50 11.05 30.57 -13.28
N LYS A 51 11.50 30.31 -14.51
CA LYS A 51 12.76 30.86 -15.08
C LYS A 51 12.68 32.37 -15.24
N GLN A 52 11.49 32.92 -15.54
CA GLN A 52 11.16 34.35 -15.51
C GLN A 52 11.01 34.88 -14.08
N LEU A 53 10.58 34.08 -13.09
CA LEU A 53 10.62 34.49 -11.67
C LEU A 53 12.04 34.48 -11.10
N ILE A 54 12.94 33.66 -11.65
CA ILE A 54 14.41 33.76 -11.49
C ILE A 54 14.94 34.92 -12.36
N ASP A 55 14.13 35.96 -12.60
CA ASP A 55 14.53 37.08 -13.45
C ASP A 55 15.76 37.78 -12.90
N LYS A 56 16.44 38.41 -13.84
CA LYS A 56 17.66 39.21 -13.67
C LYS A 56 17.65 40.10 -12.41
N GLU A 57 16.50 40.60 -11.97
CA GLU A 57 16.33 41.43 -10.77
C GLU A 57 16.62 40.70 -9.45
N ILE A 58 16.30 39.40 -9.34
CA ILE A 58 16.64 38.58 -8.16
C ILE A 58 18.14 38.25 -8.17
N ILE A 59 18.68 37.87 -9.33
CA ILE A 59 20.10 37.61 -9.51
C ILE A 59 20.90 38.90 -9.25
N GLU A 60 20.41 40.06 -9.69
CA GLU A 60 21.00 41.38 -9.42
C GLU A 60 20.93 41.74 -7.94
N LYS A 61 19.79 41.53 -7.24
CA LYS A 61 19.70 41.70 -5.77
C LYS A 61 20.68 40.79 -5.03
N MET A 62 20.82 39.53 -5.46
CA MET A 62 21.78 38.57 -4.90
C MET A 62 23.25 38.95 -5.15
N ILE A 63 23.57 39.46 -6.35
CA ILE A 63 24.91 39.93 -6.72
C ILE A 63 25.27 41.21 -5.94
N ILE A 64 24.32 42.15 -5.81
CA ILE A 64 24.47 43.39 -5.06
C ILE A 64 24.73 43.10 -3.58
N GLU A 65 23.99 42.19 -2.96
CA GLU A 65 24.16 41.91 -1.53
C GLU A 65 25.40 41.06 -1.22
N LYS A 66 25.83 40.17 -2.11
CA LYS A 66 27.12 39.44 -1.98
C LYS A 66 28.32 40.39 -2.02
N SER A 67 28.21 41.53 -2.69
CA SER A 67 29.23 42.60 -2.66
C SER A 67 29.28 43.37 -1.33
N SER A 68 28.26 43.22 -0.47
CA SER A 68 28.12 43.95 0.80
C SER A 68 28.55 43.18 2.07
N SER A 69 29.16 41.99 1.94
CA SER A 69 29.77 41.23 3.05
C SER A 69 28.79 40.79 4.15
N ILE A 70 27.54 40.49 3.82
CA ILE A 70 26.54 40.00 4.79
C ILE A 70 26.70 38.48 4.97
N GLU A 71 26.82 38.03 6.23
CA GLU A 71 26.85 36.62 6.60
C GLU A 71 25.48 35.98 6.28
N MET A 72 25.43 35.15 5.24
CA MET A 72 24.18 34.63 4.66
C MET A 72 23.55 33.54 5.55
N LYS A 73 22.64 33.91 6.46
CA LYS A 73 21.92 32.98 7.36
C LYS A 73 20.68 32.38 6.71
N LYS A 74 20.26 31.18 7.14
CA LYS A 74 19.08 30.45 6.64
C LYS A 74 17.79 31.30 6.66
N GLU A 75 17.56 32.02 7.74
CA GLU A 75 16.39 32.88 7.98
C GLU A 75 16.26 34.03 6.95
N PHE A 76 17.40 34.50 6.41
CA PHE A 76 17.44 35.56 5.41
C PHE A 76 16.92 35.07 4.05
N PHE A 77 17.35 33.88 3.62
CA PHE A 77 16.86 33.28 2.37
C PHE A 77 15.38 32.89 2.44
N GLU A 78 14.89 32.48 3.60
CA GLU A 78 13.46 32.18 3.79
C GLU A 78 12.57 33.43 3.77
N GLN A 79 13.13 34.63 4.03
CA GLN A 79 12.43 35.92 3.97
C GLN A 79 12.57 36.63 2.61
N LEU A 80 13.73 36.53 1.95
CA LEU A 80 14.02 37.18 0.66
C LEU A 80 13.22 36.56 -0.49
N PHE A 81 12.85 35.29 -0.34
CA PHE A 81 12.12 34.51 -1.32
C PHE A 81 10.72 34.21 -0.81
N ASP A 82 9.66 34.48 -1.59
CA ASP A 82 8.23 34.37 -1.20
C ASP A 82 7.75 32.93 -0.87
N GLY A 83 8.65 32.01 -0.54
CA GLY A 83 8.42 30.58 -0.38
C GLY A 83 8.23 29.85 -1.72
N LYS A 84 7.74 30.50 -2.77
CA LYS A 84 7.55 29.88 -4.10
C LYS A 84 8.87 29.69 -4.82
N PHE A 85 9.80 30.65 -4.74
CA PHE A 85 11.15 30.48 -5.34
C PHE A 85 11.94 29.35 -4.68
N VAL A 86 11.96 29.27 -3.35
CA VAL A 86 12.62 28.18 -2.61
C VAL A 86 11.99 26.84 -2.97
N LYS A 87 10.66 26.79 -3.09
CA LYS A 87 9.92 25.60 -3.53
C LYS A 87 10.22 25.22 -4.98
N ALA A 88 10.31 26.19 -5.90
CA ALA A 88 10.64 26.00 -7.30
C ALA A 88 12.09 25.51 -7.47
N LEU A 89 13.04 26.14 -6.79
CA LEU A 89 14.45 25.72 -6.79
C LEU A 89 14.62 24.33 -6.18
N LYS A 90 13.91 24.03 -5.08
CA LYS A 90 13.88 22.69 -4.48
C LYS A 90 13.31 21.67 -5.48
N MET A 91 12.21 21.99 -6.16
CA MET A 91 11.65 21.11 -7.19
C MET A 91 12.64 20.90 -8.35
N ILE A 92 13.27 21.95 -8.87
CA ILE A 92 14.25 21.87 -9.97
C ILE A 92 15.45 21.01 -9.55
N VAL A 93 16.06 21.28 -8.40
CA VAL A 93 17.23 20.54 -7.90
C VAL A 93 16.90 19.07 -7.63
N PHE A 94 15.84 18.77 -6.88
CA PHE A 94 15.55 17.39 -6.48
C PHE A 94 14.99 16.53 -7.62
N LYS A 95 14.38 17.16 -8.63
CA LYS A 95 13.81 16.49 -9.81
C LYS A 95 14.85 16.29 -10.92
N GLU A 96 15.69 17.27 -11.19
CA GLU A 96 16.55 17.27 -12.38
C GLU A 96 18.05 17.02 -12.07
N PHE A 97 18.55 17.39 -10.89
CA PHE A 97 19.96 17.09 -10.50
C PHE A 97 20.15 15.66 -10.00
N GLN A 98 19.11 15.01 -9.45
CA GLN A 98 19.18 13.59 -9.07
C GLN A 98 19.38 12.65 -10.27
N LYS A 99 19.35 13.17 -11.50
CA LYS A 99 19.13 12.38 -12.70
C LYS A 99 20.37 11.86 -13.42
N PRO A 100 21.59 12.39 -13.20
CA PRO A 100 22.75 11.55 -13.49
C PRO A 100 23.98 11.93 -12.66
N TYR A 101 24.25 11.24 -11.54
CA TYR A 101 25.64 11.07 -11.12
C TYR A 101 25.95 9.61 -10.79
N SER A 102 26.42 8.92 -11.82
CA SER A 102 27.21 7.70 -11.75
C SER A 102 28.64 8.06 -11.34
N GLY A 103 29.12 7.61 -10.18
CA GLY A 103 30.57 7.61 -9.98
C GLY A 103 31.03 7.31 -8.57
N VAL A 104 30.61 8.09 -7.58
CA VAL A 104 31.22 8.04 -6.24
C VAL A 104 30.20 7.55 -5.21
N LYS A 105 30.21 6.24 -4.97
CA LYS A 105 29.57 5.64 -3.79
C LYS A 105 30.55 5.74 -2.63
N MET A 106 30.25 6.59 -1.65
CA MET A 106 31.02 6.61 -0.41
C MET A 106 30.31 5.77 0.63
N SER A 107 31.05 4.82 1.22
CA SER A 107 30.60 4.03 2.36
C SER A 107 31.17 4.62 3.63
N GLU A 108 30.30 4.99 4.57
CA GLU A 108 30.73 5.39 5.91
C GLU A 108 30.49 4.22 6.86
N LYS A 109 31.54 3.75 7.53
CA LYS A 109 31.42 2.71 8.56
C LYS A 109 30.89 3.33 9.85
N ARG A 110 29.60 3.15 10.14
CA ARG A 110 29.08 3.37 11.51
C ARG A 110 29.32 2.12 12.34
N PHE A 111 30.44 2.13 13.07
CA PHE A 111 30.85 1.08 14.03
C PHE A 111 31.05 -0.32 13.42
N GLN A 112 31.87 -1.15 14.06
CA GLN A 112 32.30 -2.46 13.52
C GLN A 112 31.16 -3.49 13.32
N TRP A 113 29.95 -3.24 13.83
CA TRP A 113 28.88 -4.23 13.96
C TRP A 113 27.60 -3.90 13.15
N PHE A 114 27.49 -2.73 12.52
CA PHE A 114 26.37 -2.37 11.64
C PHE A 114 26.85 -2.06 10.22
N GLY A 115 26.02 -2.39 9.23
CA GLY A 115 26.34 -2.26 7.80
C GLY A 115 26.73 -0.85 7.37
N SER A 116 27.40 -0.75 6.23
CA SER A 116 27.82 0.52 5.63
C SER A 116 26.62 1.31 5.10
N THR A 117 26.46 2.57 5.52
CA THR A 117 25.56 3.50 4.83
C THR A 117 26.25 3.98 3.56
N THR A 118 25.59 3.78 2.41
CA THR A 118 26.11 4.22 1.11
C THR A 118 25.39 5.51 0.72
N TYR A 119 26.14 6.61 0.59
CA TYR A 119 25.57 7.87 0.12
C TYR A 119 25.86 8.06 -1.36
N HIS A 120 24.85 8.56 -2.09
CA HIS A 120 25.05 9.11 -3.42
C HIS A 120 25.71 10.48 -3.29
N CYS A 121 26.93 10.57 -3.79
CA CYS A 121 27.73 11.78 -3.76
C CYS A 121 27.94 12.32 -5.17
N PHE A 122 28.19 13.61 -5.27
CA PHE A 122 28.44 14.33 -6.52
C PHE A 122 29.55 15.36 -6.31
N LEU A 123 30.30 15.72 -7.36
CA LEU A 123 31.23 16.84 -7.29
C LEU A 123 30.46 18.16 -7.30
N VAL A 124 31.04 19.19 -6.71
CA VAL A 124 30.45 20.52 -6.79
C VAL A 124 30.53 21.08 -8.22
N SER A 125 31.59 20.81 -8.98
CA SER A 125 31.70 21.18 -10.40
C SER A 125 30.53 20.64 -11.23
N ASP A 126 30.17 19.41 -10.97
CA ASP A 126 29.08 18.68 -11.59
C ASP A 126 27.71 19.35 -11.33
N LEU A 127 27.48 19.77 -10.08
CA LEU A 127 26.29 20.55 -9.71
C LEU A 127 26.28 21.95 -10.34
N ILE A 128 27.44 22.61 -10.42
CA ILE A 128 27.59 23.93 -11.05
C ILE A 128 27.26 23.86 -12.54
N ASP A 129 27.78 22.88 -13.26
CA ASP A 129 27.57 22.69 -14.70
C ASP A 129 26.11 22.38 -14.99
N TRP A 130 25.49 21.54 -14.16
CA TRP A 130 24.08 21.22 -14.26
C TRP A 130 23.20 22.45 -13.99
N ILE A 131 23.43 23.22 -12.92
CA ILE A 131 22.69 24.46 -12.63
C ILE A 131 22.86 25.46 -13.78
N GLY A 132 24.08 25.63 -14.28
CA GLY A 132 24.39 26.54 -15.38
C GLY A 132 23.63 26.19 -16.66
N THR A 133 23.53 24.90 -16.95
CA THR A 133 22.78 24.38 -18.11
C THR A 133 21.28 24.61 -17.95
N GLN A 134 20.72 24.30 -16.77
CA GLN A 134 19.27 24.32 -16.56
C GLN A 134 18.70 25.72 -16.38
N LEU A 135 19.47 26.60 -15.75
CA LEU A 135 19.05 27.98 -15.45
C LEU A 135 19.69 29.01 -16.39
N HIS A 136 20.49 28.57 -17.38
CA HIS A 136 21.24 29.44 -18.30
C HIS A 136 22.15 30.44 -17.59
N LEU A 137 22.79 30.00 -16.50
CA LEU A 137 23.66 30.81 -15.66
C LEU A 137 25.13 30.61 -16.02
N ASN A 138 25.92 31.65 -15.82
CA ASN A 138 27.37 31.50 -15.84
C ASN A 138 27.84 30.76 -14.57
N GLU A 139 29.07 30.27 -14.60
CA GLU A 139 29.64 29.47 -13.52
C GLU A 139 29.61 30.17 -12.14
N LYS A 140 29.88 31.47 -12.11
CA LYS A 140 29.92 32.27 -10.87
C LYS A 140 28.54 32.36 -10.24
N ASP A 141 27.50 32.49 -11.07
CA ASP A 141 26.11 32.57 -10.62
C ASP A 141 25.60 31.18 -10.22
N SER A 142 25.93 30.12 -10.95
CA SER A 142 25.66 28.74 -10.54
C SER A 142 26.25 28.40 -9.17
N MET A 143 27.48 28.88 -8.89
CA MET A 143 28.11 28.69 -7.59
C MET A 143 27.37 29.41 -6.45
N ILE A 144 26.64 30.50 -6.72
CA ILE A 144 25.76 31.13 -5.72
C ILE A 144 24.65 30.17 -5.32
N PHE A 145 24.03 29.50 -6.29
CA PHE A 145 22.98 28.51 -6.03
C PHE A 145 23.49 27.32 -5.21
N VAL A 146 24.69 26.79 -5.51
CA VAL A 146 25.33 25.75 -4.67
C VAL A 146 25.47 26.21 -3.21
N ASN A 147 25.92 27.45 -2.98
CA ASN A 147 26.06 28.00 -1.64
C ASN A 147 24.69 28.14 -0.93
N ILE A 148 23.66 28.59 -1.64
CA ILE A 148 22.29 28.65 -1.10
C ILE A 148 21.82 27.26 -0.69
N MET A 149 21.99 26.27 -1.56
CA MET A 149 21.60 24.89 -1.29
C MET A 149 22.33 24.32 -0.07
N ASN A 150 23.61 24.67 0.14
CA ASN A 150 24.37 24.29 1.32
C ASN A 150 23.87 24.99 2.60
N VAL A 151 23.60 26.30 2.53
CA VAL A 151 23.06 27.09 3.66
C VAL A 151 21.66 26.63 4.07
N LEU A 152 20.81 26.27 3.09
CA LEU A 152 19.48 25.72 3.32
C LEU A 152 19.51 24.26 3.83
N GLY A 153 20.69 23.63 3.89
CA GLY A 153 20.85 22.25 4.33
C GLY A 153 20.24 21.24 3.37
N TRP A 154 20.22 21.53 2.06
CA TRP A 154 19.78 20.60 1.02
C TRP A 154 20.93 19.74 0.50
N ILE A 155 22.15 20.27 0.57
CA ILE A 155 23.39 19.58 0.22
C ILE A 155 24.45 19.86 1.27
N GLY A 156 25.47 19.02 1.38
CA GLY A 156 26.61 19.24 2.28
C GLY A 156 27.78 18.32 1.98
N HIS A 157 28.94 18.59 2.57
CA HIS A 157 30.15 17.82 2.32
C HIS A 157 29.95 16.32 2.66
N ALA A 158 30.42 15.45 1.76
CA ALA A 158 30.40 14.00 1.93
C ALA A 158 31.45 13.50 2.94
N GLN A 159 32.52 14.26 3.15
CA GLN A 159 33.54 14.04 4.18
C GLN A 159 33.52 15.19 5.19
N SER A 160 33.90 14.94 6.45
CA SER A 160 33.99 15.99 7.46
C SER A 160 35.03 17.03 7.04
N SER A 161 34.56 18.19 6.61
CA SER A 161 35.35 19.34 6.22
C SER A 161 35.04 20.47 7.21
N ASN A 162 36.08 21.03 7.83
CA ASN A 162 35.95 22.25 8.64
C ASN A 162 36.03 23.53 7.78
N SER A 163 36.05 23.39 6.45
CA SER A 163 36.07 24.53 5.53
C SER A 163 34.68 25.13 5.40
N THR A 164 34.57 26.43 5.62
CA THR A 164 33.36 27.22 5.34
C THR A 164 33.24 27.61 3.86
N THR A 165 34.30 27.40 3.07
CA THR A 165 34.35 27.76 1.64
C THR A 165 34.20 26.51 0.79
N ILE A 166 33.18 26.50 -0.06
CA ILE A 166 32.92 25.40 -1.01
C ILE A 166 33.86 25.55 -2.22
N SER A 167 34.58 24.48 -2.54
CA SER A 167 35.41 24.33 -3.74
C SER A 167 34.71 23.47 -4.79
N LYS A 168 35.02 23.68 -6.07
CA LYS A 168 34.52 22.88 -7.20
C LYS A 168 34.89 21.40 -7.08
N SER A 169 36.03 21.11 -6.45
CA SER A 169 36.53 19.76 -6.22
C SER A 169 35.86 19.05 -5.04
N ASP A 170 35.04 19.76 -4.27
CA ASP A 170 34.42 19.17 -3.10
C ASP A 170 33.39 18.13 -3.52
N ILE A 171 33.28 17.09 -2.71
CA ILE A 171 32.31 16.03 -2.89
C ILE A 171 31.17 16.31 -1.92
N PHE A 172 29.97 16.50 -2.44
CA PHE A 172 28.76 16.81 -1.69
C PHE A 172 27.77 15.65 -1.76
N LYS A 173 26.86 15.61 -0.79
CA LYS A 173 25.71 14.72 -0.72
C LYS A 173 24.44 15.54 -0.50
N ILE A 174 23.30 15.02 -0.93
CA ILE A 174 22.00 15.56 -0.59
C ILE A 174 21.75 15.35 0.91
N LEU A 175 21.35 16.39 1.62
CA LEU A 175 21.10 16.38 3.07
C LEU A 175 19.62 16.18 3.43
N GLN A 176 18.67 16.68 2.63
CA GLN A 176 17.23 16.55 2.93
C GLN A 176 16.53 15.68 1.88
N LYS A 177 16.02 14.51 2.27
CA LYS A 177 15.28 13.62 1.36
C LYS A 177 13.85 14.16 1.10
N PRO A 178 13.27 13.97 -0.10
CA PRO A 178 11.84 14.23 -0.31
C PRO A 178 10.98 13.37 0.62
N LYS A 179 9.81 13.88 1.01
CA LYS A 179 8.91 13.21 1.95
C LYS A 179 7.96 12.27 1.23
N LEU A 180 7.99 11.00 1.61
CA LEU A 180 7.03 9.99 1.17
C LEU A 180 6.17 9.57 2.35
N VAL A 181 4.87 9.88 2.29
CA VAL A 181 3.89 9.38 3.26
C VAL A 181 3.16 8.19 2.65
N LEU A 182 3.13 7.08 3.38
CA LEU A 182 2.41 5.86 3.04
C LEU A 182 1.27 5.66 4.04
N ILE A 183 0.04 5.54 3.54
CA ILE A 183 -1.13 5.19 4.36
C ILE A 183 -1.39 3.69 4.18
N GLY A 184 -1.20 2.91 5.26
CA GLY A 184 -1.35 1.46 5.31
C GLY A 184 -0.02 0.72 5.20
N GLY A 185 0.30 -0.04 6.24
CA GLY A 185 1.52 -0.83 6.40
C GLY A 185 1.33 -2.33 6.13
N GLY A 186 0.20 -2.75 5.58
CA GLY A 186 -0.04 -4.14 5.18
C GLY A 186 0.92 -4.65 4.08
N MET A 187 0.62 -5.81 3.49
CA MET A 187 1.54 -6.53 2.57
C MET A 187 2.23 -5.67 1.50
N SER A 188 1.50 -4.77 0.84
CA SER A 188 2.06 -3.87 -0.17
C SER A 188 2.82 -2.68 0.43
N GLY A 189 2.32 -2.11 1.53
CA GLY A 189 2.95 -0.99 2.22
C GLY A 189 4.27 -1.37 2.86
N TYR A 190 4.30 -2.48 3.60
CA TYR A 190 5.51 -3.05 4.17
C TYR A 190 6.60 -3.29 3.12
N LYS A 191 6.21 -3.74 1.92
CA LYS A 191 7.14 -3.95 0.81
C LYS A 191 7.73 -2.65 0.27
N ILE A 192 6.94 -1.57 0.23
CA ILE A 192 7.44 -0.22 -0.09
C ILE A 192 8.44 0.25 0.96
N CYS A 193 8.12 0.09 2.26
CA CYS A 193 9.02 0.47 3.35
C CYS A 193 10.37 -0.28 3.28
N LYS A 194 10.39 -1.55 2.85
CA LYS A 194 11.63 -2.33 2.67
C LYS A 194 12.33 -2.15 1.31
N SER A 195 11.77 -1.37 0.41
CA SER A 195 12.37 -1.11 -0.91
C SER A 195 13.44 -0.01 -0.84
N ILE A 196 14.13 0.25 -1.96
CA ILE A 196 15.09 1.35 -2.09
C ILE A 196 14.51 2.73 -1.71
N LEU A 197 13.18 2.88 -1.69
CA LEU A 197 12.53 4.14 -1.34
C LEU A 197 12.89 4.65 0.06
N ASN A 198 13.15 3.79 1.05
CA ASN A 198 13.56 4.26 2.39
C ASN A 198 14.98 4.89 2.40
N GLU A 199 15.80 4.60 1.38
CA GLU A 199 17.12 5.18 1.22
C GLU A 199 17.05 6.55 0.51
N ILE A 200 16.08 6.73 -0.40
CA ILE A 200 15.97 7.95 -1.22
C ILE A 200 14.88 8.94 -0.74
N PHE A 201 13.93 8.49 0.07
CA PHE A 201 12.89 9.33 0.69
C PHE A 201 13.05 9.38 2.21
N ASP A 202 12.57 10.47 2.80
CA ASP A 202 12.14 10.51 4.20
C ASP A 202 10.76 9.83 4.26
N LEU A 203 10.76 8.53 4.61
CA LEU A 203 9.60 7.66 4.48
C LEU A 203 8.89 7.53 5.81
N THR A 204 7.63 7.97 5.84
CA THR A 204 6.72 7.78 6.98
C THR A 204 5.58 6.86 6.60
N VAL A 205 5.36 5.78 7.37
CA VAL A 205 4.19 4.92 7.25
C VAL A 205 3.21 5.18 8.40
N ILE A 206 1.95 5.45 8.06
CA ILE A 206 0.84 5.57 8.99
C ILE A 206 0.00 4.30 8.84
N ASP A 207 -0.03 3.47 9.87
CA ASP A 207 -0.76 2.21 9.85
C ASP A 207 -1.60 2.03 11.12
N LYS A 208 -2.85 1.60 10.97
CA LYS A 208 -3.79 1.47 12.09
C LYS A 208 -3.31 0.46 13.13
N GLU A 209 -2.80 -0.68 12.68
CA GLU A 209 -2.45 -1.79 13.56
C GLU A 209 -1.01 -1.67 14.06
N GLY A 210 -0.14 -1.02 13.28
CA GLY A 210 1.29 -0.94 13.56
C GLY A 210 2.01 -2.28 13.30
N THR A 211 1.32 -3.22 12.64
CA THR A 211 1.81 -4.57 12.35
C THR A 211 1.53 -4.94 10.90
N LEU A 212 2.43 -5.72 10.32
CA LEU A 212 2.18 -6.47 9.10
C LEU A 212 1.50 -7.77 9.48
N ASP A 213 0.24 -7.90 9.10
CA ASP A 213 -0.50 -9.12 9.33
C ASP A 213 -0.56 -9.99 8.06
N LEU A 214 -0.30 -11.29 8.21
CA LEU A 214 -0.46 -12.29 7.15
C LEU A 214 -1.94 -12.69 7.01
N VAL A 215 -2.77 -11.76 6.51
CA VAL A 215 -4.23 -11.91 6.36
C VAL A 215 -4.68 -13.24 5.74
N PRO A 216 -4.03 -13.81 4.71
CA PRO A 216 -4.46 -15.08 4.10
C PRO A 216 -4.46 -16.30 5.03
N ILE A 217 -3.89 -16.20 6.23
CA ILE A 217 -3.90 -17.27 7.25
C ILE A 217 -4.66 -16.90 8.52
N TYR A 218 -5.44 -15.80 8.50
CA TYR A 218 -6.36 -15.45 9.60
C TYR A 218 -7.32 -16.57 9.99
N PRO A 219 -7.86 -17.40 9.07
CA PRO A 219 -8.70 -18.52 9.47
C PRO A 219 -8.02 -19.47 10.49
N THR A 220 -6.69 -19.56 10.51
CA THR A 220 -5.97 -20.37 11.51
C THR A 220 -6.08 -19.82 12.93
N ILE A 221 -6.37 -18.52 13.11
CA ILE A 221 -6.67 -17.93 14.42
C ILE A 221 -7.91 -18.60 15.01
N ILE A 222 -8.88 -19.00 14.18
CA ILE A 222 -10.08 -19.71 14.64
C ILE A 222 -9.66 -21.02 15.30
N SER A 223 -8.78 -21.81 14.68
CA SER A 223 -8.24 -23.05 15.28
C SER A 223 -7.52 -22.80 16.60
N ASP A 224 -6.59 -21.86 16.62
CA ASP A 224 -5.83 -21.48 17.82
C ASP A 224 -5.61 -19.97 17.86
N LYS A 225 -6.14 -19.31 18.91
CA LYS A 225 -6.02 -17.87 19.07
C LYS A 225 -4.56 -17.42 19.18
N ASN A 226 -3.67 -18.29 19.65
CA ASN A 226 -2.24 -17.99 19.78
C ASN A 226 -1.53 -17.85 18.43
N ASN A 227 -2.15 -18.31 17.32
CA ASN A 227 -1.60 -18.13 15.98
C ASN A 227 -1.41 -16.65 15.63
N VAL A 228 -2.17 -15.72 16.22
CA VAL A 228 -1.98 -14.27 16.03
C VAL A 228 -0.52 -13.84 16.25
N ASN A 229 0.15 -14.43 17.26
CA ASN A 229 1.54 -14.11 17.63
C ASN A 229 2.57 -14.56 16.58
N HIS A 230 2.17 -15.42 15.64
CA HIS A 230 3.05 -15.96 14.60
C HIS A 230 2.79 -15.37 13.21
N ILE A 231 1.70 -14.62 13.05
CA ILE A 231 1.25 -14.12 11.75
C ILE A 231 1.23 -12.60 11.68
N SER A 232 1.34 -11.92 12.82
CA SER A 232 1.50 -10.47 12.94
C SER A 232 2.96 -10.12 13.25
N VAL A 233 3.49 -9.13 12.53
CA VAL A 233 4.88 -8.68 12.62
C VAL A 233 4.91 -7.19 12.91
N ASP A 234 5.55 -6.79 14.00
CA ASP A 234 5.63 -5.37 14.39
C ASP A 234 6.45 -4.53 13.40
N HIS A 235 5.90 -3.40 12.97
CA HIS A 235 6.56 -2.48 12.05
C HIS A 235 7.82 -1.87 12.66
N LYS A 236 7.76 -1.35 13.88
CA LYS A 236 8.89 -0.68 14.55
C LYS A 236 10.04 -1.64 14.82
N LYS A 237 9.76 -2.94 14.96
CA LYS A 237 10.79 -3.98 15.14
C LYS A 237 11.44 -4.43 13.84
N THR A 238 10.70 -4.45 12.71
CA THR A 238 11.14 -5.19 11.51
C THR A 238 11.33 -4.35 10.25
N LEU A 239 10.83 -3.10 10.23
CA LEU A 239 11.12 -2.15 9.17
C LEU A 239 12.48 -1.47 9.43
N PRO A 240 13.17 -0.99 8.38
CA PRO A 240 14.43 -0.27 8.53
C PRO A 240 14.29 0.93 9.47
N GLU A 241 15.33 1.23 10.26
CA GLU A 241 15.36 2.39 11.17
C GLU A 241 15.21 3.74 10.43
N THR A 242 15.46 3.75 9.12
CA THR A 242 15.23 4.89 8.23
C THR A 242 13.74 5.17 7.96
N VAL A 243 12.84 4.27 8.35
CA VAL A 243 11.39 4.40 8.17
C VAL A 243 10.73 4.87 9.47
N THR A 244 10.08 6.02 9.43
CA THR A 244 9.26 6.50 10.54
C THR A 244 7.94 5.73 10.55
N CYS A 245 7.70 4.95 11.62
CA CYS A 245 6.48 4.15 11.77
C CYS A 245 5.53 4.79 12.78
N ILE A 246 4.33 5.17 12.32
CA ILE A 246 3.27 5.75 13.15
C ILE A 246 2.12 4.76 13.25
N LYS A 247 1.79 4.31 14.47
CA LYS A 247 0.56 3.57 14.71
C LYS A 247 -0.60 4.55 14.80
N GLY A 248 -1.39 4.68 13.75
CA GLY A 248 -2.44 5.69 13.65
C GLY A 248 -3.40 5.48 12.50
N ILE A 249 -4.52 6.18 12.53
CA ILE A 249 -5.58 6.08 11.52
C ILE A 249 -5.60 7.38 10.73
N ALA A 250 -5.44 7.31 9.42
CA ALA A 250 -5.67 8.44 8.54
C ALA A 250 -7.17 8.79 8.56
N THR A 251 -7.49 10.04 8.90
CA THR A 251 -8.87 10.53 9.02
C THR A 251 -9.27 11.42 7.85
N ASN A 252 -8.29 12.11 7.26
CA ASN A 252 -8.51 12.89 6.05
C ASN A 252 -7.21 13.02 5.25
N VAL A 253 -7.29 13.12 3.93
CA VAL A 253 -6.15 13.47 3.08
C VAL A 253 -6.46 14.64 2.17
N THR A 254 -5.50 15.55 2.07
CA THR A 254 -5.58 16.76 1.23
C THR A 254 -4.42 16.79 0.25
N LYS A 255 -4.43 17.73 -0.70
CA LYS A 255 -3.29 17.95 -1.62
C LYS A 255 -1.97 18.34 -0.92
N PHE A 256 -2.01 18.72 0.36
CA PHE A 256 -0.85 19.23 1.10
C PHE A 256 -0.34 18.29 2.18
N GLY A 257 -1.11 17.26 2.55
CA GLY A 257 -0.80 16.44 3.71
C GLY A 257 -1.94 15.54 4.16
N VAL A 258 -1.63 14.70 5.14
CA VAL A 258 -2.52 13.70 5.75
C VAL A 258 -2.86 14.13 7.17
N PHE A 259 -4.14 14.14 7.50
CA PHE A 259 -4.62 14.18 8.88
C PHE A 259 -4.76 12.76 9.41
N PHE A 260 -4.27 12.54 10.62
CA PHE A 260 -4.35 11.24 11.25
C PHE A 260 -4.50 11.37 12.77
N GLU A 261 -5.11 10.34 13.36
CA GLU A 261 -5.26 10.19 14.80
C GLU A 261 -4.33 9.10 15.31
N THR A 262 -3.70 9.35 16.46
CA THR A 262 -2.86 8.35 17.11
C THR A 262 -2.92 8.48 18.63
N LYS A 263 -2.75 7.35 19.32
CA LYS A 263 -2.53 7.34 20.77
C LYS A 263 -1.07 7.61 21.14
N GLU A 264 -0.17 7.55 20.16
CA GLU A 264 1.25 7.80 20.36
C GLU A 264 1.52 9.30 20.51
N ILE A 265 2.48 9.65 21.37
CA ILE A 265 2.95 11.03 21.48
C ILE A 265 3.97 11.22 20.36
N ILE A 266 3.68 12.14 19.45
CA ILE A 266 4.58 12.49 18.35
C ILE A 266 5.19 13.85 18.64
N ASN A 267 6.51 13.94 18.46
CA ASN A 267 7.22 15.21 18.55
C ASN A 267 6.85 16.09 17.37
N GLU A 268 6.33 17.29 17.65
CA GLU A 268 5.98 18.26 16.63
C GLU A 268 7.22 18.86 15.97
N ASN A 269 7.14 19.12 14.67
CA ASN A 269 8.16 19.83 13.90
C ASN A 269 7.50 20.61 12.75
N GLU A 270 8.30 21.14 11.82
CA GLU A 270 7.76 21.92 10.70
C GLU A 270 6.77 21.14 9.83
N ASP A 271 6.91 19.81 9.78
CA ASP A 271 6.21 18.91 8.88
C ASP A 271 5.09 18.12 9.54
N VAL A 272 5.21 17.83 10.84
CA VAL A 272 4.21 17.15 11.66
C VAL A 272 3.75 18.10 12.75
N ARG A 273 2.47 18.48 12.70
CA ARG A 273 1.88 19.44 13.65
C ARG A 273 0.68 18.83 14.33
N LYS A 274 0.56 19.05 15.65
CA LYS A 274 -0.64 18.67 16.38
C LYS A 274 -1.73 19.70 16.12
N ILE A 275 -2.89 19.24 15.65
CA ILE A 275 -4.00 20.12 15.26
C ILE A 275 -5.03 20.23 16.39
N SER A 276 -5.30 19.12 17.09
CA SER A 276 -6.27 19.08 18.20
C SER A 276 -5.63 18.47 19.44
N LYS A 277 -5.70 19.19 20.56
CA LYS A 277 -5.29 18.67 21.88
C LYS A 277 -6.25 17.63 22.43
N ARG A 278 -7.55 17.66 22.04
CA ARG A 278 -8.58 16.76 22.57
C ARG A 278 -8.59 15.39 21.89
N GLU A 279 -8.29 15.35 20.59
CA GLU A 279 -8.46 14.14 19.78
C GLU A 279 -7.13 13.48 19.37
N ASN A 280 -5.98 13.99 19.86
CA ASN A 280 -4.64 13.58 19.42
C ASN A 280 -4.54 13.46 17.88
N THR A 281 -5.11 14.46 17.21
CA THR A 281 -5.07 14.59 15.76
C THR A 281 -3.83 15.37 15.34
N TYR A 282 -3.12 14.84 14.35
CA TYR A 282 -1.93 15.43 13.78
C TYR A 282 -2.12 15.63 12.27
N PHE A 283 -1.33 16.53 11.71
CA PHE A 283 -1.21 16.76 10.28
C PHE A 283 0.24 16.54 9.87
N ILE A 284 0.48 15.72 8.84
CA ILE A 284 1.80 15.51 8.24
C ILE A 284 1.81 15.94 6.77
N ARG A 285 2.80 16.76 6.41
CA ARG A 285 3.05 17.17 5.02
C ARG A 285 3.72 16.04 4.22
N TYR A 286 3.41 15.96 2.93
CA TYR A 286 4.07 15.03 2.01
C TYR A 286 4.46 15.72 0.71
N ASP A 287 5.55 15.24 0.09
CA ASP A 287 5.87 15.55 -1.30
C ASP A 287 5.27 14.47 -2.22
N TYR A 288 5.30 13.21 -1.76
CA TYR A 288 4.70 12.06 -2.41
C TYR A 288 3.81 11.29 -1.44
N LEU A 289 2.69 10.77 -1.97
CA LEU A 289 1.72 10.00 -1.20
C LEU A 289 1.50 8.63 -1.86
N VAL A 290 1.52 7.58 -1.06
CA VAL A 290 1.06 6.24 -1.47
C VAL A 290 -0.10 5.81 -0.57
N VAL A 291 -1.24 5.50 -1.20
CA VAL A 291 -2.47 5.08 -0.55
C VAL A 291 -2.61 3.56 -0.66
N GLY A 292 -2.44 2.85 0.45
CA GLY A 292 -2.60 1.39 0.53
C GLY A 292 -3.33 0.92 1.79
N PRO A 293 -4.49 1.51 2.17
CA PRO A 293 -5.17 1.21 3.43
C PRO A 293 -5.81 -0.19 3.45
N GLY A 294 -5.87 -0.89 2.31
CA GLY A 294 -6.52 -2.19 2.19
C GLY A 294 -8.04 -2.10 2.15
N CYS A 295 -8.68 -3.19 2.54
CA CYS A 295 -10.13 -3.35 2.54
C CYS A 295 -10.60 -3.99 3.84
N THR A 296 -11.87 -3.74 4.17
CA THR A 296 -12.64 -4.48 5.16
C THR A 296 -13.82 -5.20 4.50
N CYS A 297 -14.74 -5.77 5.27
CA CYS A 297 -15.98 -6.35 4.75
C CYS A 297 -17.16 -5.37 4.83
N TRP A 298 -18.12 -5.50 3.90
CA TRP A 298 -19.38 -4.77 3.96
C TRP A 298 -20.23 -5.24 5.16
N ASN A 299 -20.39 -4.39 6.16
CA ASN A 299 -21.11 -4.73 7.40
C ASN A 299 -22.46 -4.01 7.56
N GLU A 300 -23.01 -3.45 6.48
CA GLU A 300 -24.36 -2.83 6.43
C GLU A 300 -25.46 -3.90 6.43
N LEU A 301 -25.45 -4.77 7.43
CA LEU A 301 -26.53 -5.70 7.68
C LEU A 301 -27.68 -4.97 8.38
N PRO A 302 -28.94 -5.39 8.15
CA PRO A 302 -30.12 -4.82 8.81
C PRO A 302 -30.21 -5.31 10.27
N ILE A 303 -29.23 -4.91 11.07
CA ILE A 303 -29.04 -5.27 12.48
C ILE A 303 -29.83 -4.29 13.33
N SER A 304 -30.55 -4.82 14.33
CA SER A 304 -31.27 -4.00 15.30
C SER A 304 -30.35 -3.54 16.44
N ASN A 305 -30.63 -2.39 17.02
CA ASN A 305 -29.83 -1.83 18.13
C ASN A 305 -29.84 -2.70 19.40
N ASP A 306 -30.83 -3.59 19.55
CA ASP A 306 -30.96 -4.54 20.66
C ASP A 306 -30.31 -5.90 20.38
N SER A 307 -29.53 -6.03 19.29
CA SER A 307 -28.84 -7.26 18.93
C SER A 307 -27.87 -7.71 20.02
N GLN A 308 -27.97 -8.98 20.39
CA GLN A 308 -27.07 -9.67 21.31
C GLN A 308 -26.20 -10.72 20.60
N ILE A 309 -26.27 -10.80 19.27
CA ILE A 309 -25.37 -11.61 18.45
C ILE A 309 -23.99 -10.97 18.46
N LYS A 310 -22.94 -11.73 18.82
CA LYS A 310 -21.55 -11.23 18.65
C LYS A 310 -21.18 -11.23 17.18
N PHE A 311 -20.97 -10.05 16.62
CA PHE A 311 -20.42 -9.90 15.28
C PHE A 311 -18.90 -10.00 15.30
N VAL A 312 -18.36 -10.82 14.40
CA VAL A 312 -16.93 -11.05 14.23
C VAL A 312 -16.50 -10.53 12.87
N ASN A 313 -15.60 -9.54 12.85
CA ASN A 313 -15.00 -9.02 11.64
C ASN A 313 -13.79 -9.88 11.26
N THR A 314 -13.91 -10.66 10.19
CA THR A 314 -12.85 -11.60 9.78
C THR A 314 -11.65 -10.94 9.14
N TYR A 315 -11.67 -9.63 8.94
CA TYR A 315 -10.52 -8.82 8.50
C TYR A 315 -9.76 -8.19 9.70
N CYS A 316 -10.18 -8.48 10.93
CA CYS A 316 -9.55 -7.98 12.16
C CYS A 316 -9.08 -9.15 13.03
N ALA A 317 -7.77 -9.25 13.26
CA ALA A 317 -7.17 -10.33 14.03
C ALA A 317 -7.70 -10.36 15.48
N ASP A 318 -7.80 -9.19 16.13
CA ASP A 318 -8.35 -9.07 17.49
C ASP A 318 -9.80 -9.57 17.57
N SER A 319 -10.63 -9.23 16.58
CA SER A 319 -12.01 -9.70 16.51
C SER A 319 -12.09 -11.23 16.42
N LEU A 320 -11.17 -11.87 15.67
CA LEU A 320 -11.07 -13.33 15.61
C LEU A 320 -10.59 -13.92 16.94
N VAL A 321 -9.61 -13.31 17.61
CA VAL A 321 -9.11 -13.76 18.92
C VAL A 321 -10.22 -13.70 19.99
N GLU A 322 -10.93 -12.56 20.08
CA GLU A 322 -12.04 -12.35 21.00
C GLU A 322 -13.19 -13.36 20.79
N SER A 323 -13.40 -13.81 19.54
CA SER A 323 -14.48 -14.74 19.21
C SER A 323 -14.39 -16.07 19.98
N HIS A 324 -13.19 -16.51 20.38
CA HIS A 324 -13.01 -17.79 21.07
C HIS A 324 -13.68 -17.81 22.43
N GLU A 325 -13.45 -16.75 23.22
CA GLU A 325 -14.03 -16.64 24.55
C GLU A 325 -15.55 -16.52 24.46
N PHE A 326 -16.05 -15.73 23.51
CA PHE A 326 -17.48 -15.58 23.29
C PHE A 326 -18.14 -16.92 22.89
N ILE A 327 -17.59 -17.64 21.91
CA ILE A 327 -18.14 -18.94 21.47
C ILE A 327 -18.13 -19.97 22.61
N SER A 328 -17.12 -19.92 23.48
CA SER A 328 -17.01 -20.85 24.62
C SER A 328 -18.01 -20.52 25.74
N ASN A 329 -18.34 -19.24 25.93
CA ASN A 329 -19.18 -18.77 27.04
C ASN A 329 -20.63 -18.44 26.63
N ALA A 330 -20.97 -18.57 25.35
CA ALA A 330 -22.32 -18.31 24.86
C ALA A 330 -23.36 -19.16 25.61
N LYS A 331 -24.45 -18.53 26.05
CA LYS A 331 -25.56 -19.18 26.77
C LYS A 331 -26.76 -19.43 25.87
N GLU A 332 -27.21 -18.38 25.18
CA GLU A 332 -28.32 -18.43 24.22
C GLU A 332 -27.82 -18.88 22.86
N HIS A 333 -28.53 -19.83 22.23
CA HIS A 333 -28.18 -20.39 20.91
C HIS A 333 -26.69 -20.77 20.78
N ALA A 334 -26.12 -21.30 21.87
CA ALA A 334 -24.68 -21.53 21.99
C ALA A 334 -24.14 -22.47 20.91
N ASP A 335 -24.97 -23.37 20.39
CA ASP A 335 -24.59 -24.36 19.38
C ASP A 335 -24.78 -23.87 17.94
N GLU A 336 -25.29 -22.66 17.72
CA GLU A 336 -25.57 -22.11 16.40
C GLU A 336 -24.62 -20.95 16.06
N ILE A 337 -23.79 -21.15 15.04
CA ILE A 337 -22.81 -20.19 14.52
C ILE A 337 -23.23 -19.77 13.11
N CYS A 338 -23.31 -18.47 12.86
CA CYS A 338 -23.59 -17.91 11.54
C CYS A 338 -22.31 -17.47 10.84
N VAL A 339 -22.21 -17.72 9.54
CA VAL A 339 -21.22 -17.12 8.64
C VAL A 339 -21.97 -16.48 7.48
N ILE A 340 -21.78 -15.17 7.25
CA ILE A 340 -22.44 -14.45 6.16
C ILE A 340 -21.43 -14.17 5.04
N GLY A 341 -21.69 -14.72 3.86
CA GLY A 341 -20.88 -14.58 2.66
C GLY A 341 -20.10 -15.85 2.30
N GLY A 342 -20.56 -16.58 1.29
CA GLY A 342 -19.93 -17.80 0.77
C GLY A 342 -18.82 -17.58 -0.26
N GLY A 343 -18.08 -16.47 -0.15
CA GLY A 343 -16.85 -16.24 -0.92
C GLY A 343 -15.67 -17.03 -0.36
N TYR A 344 -14.45 -16.76 -0.85
CA TYR A 344 -13.23 -17.42 -0.37
C TYR A 344 -13.10 -17.36 1.15
N VAL A 345 -13.12 -16.15 1.73
CA VAL A 345 -12.96 -15.95 3.18
C VAL A 345 -14.01 -16.71 3.99
N GLY A 346 -15.29 -16.61 3.63
CA GLY A 346 -16.35 -17.28 4.39
C GLY A 346 -16.33 -18.79 4.27
N VAL A 347 -15.87 -19.32 3.13
CA VAL A 347 -15.63 -20.76 2.97
C VAL A 347 -14.50 -21.25 3.88
N GLU A 348 -13.39 -20.51 3.95
CA GLU A 348 -12.29 -20.89 4.86
C GLU A 348 -12.76 -20.82 6.31
N VAL A 349 -13.38 -19.70 6.71
CA VAL A 349 -13.90 -19.47 8.06
C VAL A 349 -14.90 -20.55 8.48
N ALA A 350 -15.88 -20.90 7.63
CA ALA A 350 -16.85 -21.94 7.95
C ALA A 350 -16.20 -23.31 8.13
N GLY A 351 -15.19 -23.66 7.32
CA GLY A 351 -14.45 -24.91 7.46
C GLY A 351 -13.65 -24.98 8.76
N PHE A 352 -12.97 -23.89 9.14
CA PHE A 352 -12.23 -23.81 10.40
C PHE A 352 -13.13 -23.85 11.63
N LEU A 353 -14.30 -23.19 11.57
CA LEU A 353 -15.29 -23.23 12.65
C LEU A 353 -15.85 -24.64 12.84
N ALA A 354 -16.22 -25.31 11.75
CA ALA A 354 -16.78 -26.65 11.77
C ALA A 354 -15.82 -27.68 12.36
N GLU A 355 -14.54 -27.61 11.98
CA GLU A 355 -13.48 -28.50 12.48
C GLU A 355 -13.15 -28.25 13.95
N LYS A 356 -13.09 -26.99 14.38
CA LYS A 356 -12.80 -26.67 15.79
C LYS A 356 -13.98 -26.97 16.71
N TYR A 357 -15.18 -26.59 16.31
CA TYR A 357 -16.39 -26.68 17.13
C TYR A 357 -17.30 -27.79 16.61
N GLN A 358 -16.80 -29.03 16.60
CA GLN A 358 -17.49 -30.20 16.02
C GLN A 358 -18.90 -30.48 16.62
N LYS A 359 -19.18 -29.98 17.82
CA LYS A 359 -20.49 -30.10 18.49
C LYS A 359 -21.46 -28.96 18.15
N LYS A 360 -21.02 -27.96 17.41
CA LYS A 360 -21.80 -26.78 17.02
C LYS A 360 -22.12 -26.84 15.53
N ASN A 361 -23.26 -26.27 15.16
CA ASN A 361 -23.73 -26.13 13.80
C ASN A 361 -23.22 -24.80 13.22
N VAL A 362 -22.68 -24.87 12.01
CA VAL A 362 -22.25 -23.70 11.24
C VAL A 362 -23.21 -23.48 10.08
N THR A 363 -23.96 -22.38 10.10
CA THR A 363 -24.82 -21.98 8.97
C THR A 363 -24.11 -20.93 8.12
N LEU A 364 -23.73 -21.32 6.90
CA LEU A 364 -23.14 -20.43 5.89
C LEU A 364 -24.23 -19.87 4.97
N ILE A 365 -24.51 -18.57 5.09
CA ILE A 365 -25.50 -17.86 4.29
C ILE A 365 -24.82 -17.19 3.10
N GLN A 366 -25.26 -17.51 1.89
CA GLN A 366 -24.72 -17.00 0.64
C GLN A 366 -25.82 -16.50 -0.28
N ARG A 367 -25.71 -15.24 -0.71
CA ARG A 367 -26.70 -14.59 -1.57
C ARG A 367 -26.76 -15.17 -2.99
N SER A 368 -25.63 -15.68 -3.49
CA SER A 368 -25.61 -16.34 -4.80
C SER A 368 -26.07 -17.79 -4.72
N ASP A 369 -26.45 -18.32 -5.87
CA ASP A 369 -26.65 -19.73 -6.19
C ASP A 369 -25.42 -20.64 -6.05
N ILE A 370 -24.20 -20.13 -5.88
CA ILE A 370 -22.98 -20.93 -5.70
C ILE A 370 -22.03 -20.30 -4.68
N LEU A 371 -21.17 -21.14 -4.11
CA LEU A 371 -20.02 -20.74 -3.30
C LEU A 371 -18.84 -20.34 -4.22
N MET A 372 -17.95 -19.47 -3.74
CA MET A 372 -16.69 -19.09 -4.39
C MET A 372 -16.82 -18.75 -5.89
N ARG A 373 -17.76 -17.85 -6.20
CA ARG A 373 -17.93 -17.34 -7.57
C ARG A 373 -16.60 -16.84 -8.15
N PRO A 374 -16.32 -17.10 -9.44
CA PRO A 374 -17.22 -17.75 -10.41
C PRO A 374 -17.09 -19.28 -10.53
N SER A 375 -16.31 -19.96 -9.68
CA SER A 375 -15.96 -21.38 -9.90
C SER A 375 -17.06 -22.36 -9.46
N THR A 376 -17.71 -22.98 -10.45
CA THR A 376 -18.69 -24.05 -10.24
C THR A 376 -18.07 -25.37 -9.77
N GLU A 377 -16.85 -25.69 -10.22
CA GLU A 377 -16.15 -26.88 -9.73
C GLU A 377 -15.78 -26.72 -8.26
N ALA A 378 -15.27 -25.54 -7.87
CA ALA A 378 -14.92 -25.30 -6.49
C ALA A 378 -16.17 -25.27 -5.61
N HIS A 379 -17.29 -24.71 -6.08
CA HIS A 379 -18.57 -24.87 -5.38
C HIS A 379 -18.93 -26.34 -5.11
N LYS A 380 -18.81 -27.23 -6.10
CA LYS A 380 -19.07 -28.67 -5.93
C LYS A 380 -18.14 -29.30 -4.90
N SER A 381 -16.82 -29.10 -5.05
CA SER A 381 -15.82 -29.66 -4.14
C SER A 381 -16.02 -29.19 -2.70
N VAL A 382 -16.28 -27.90 -2.49
CA VAL A 382 -16.55 -27.37 -1.14
C VAL A 382 -17.84 -27.93 -0.55
N SER A 383 -18.88 -28.05 -1.37
CA SER A 383 -20.16 -28.62 -0.91
C SER A 383 -20.01 -30.09 -0.49
N GLU A 384 -19.19 -30.88 -1.18
CA GLU A 384 -18.86 -32.27 -0.80
C GLU A 384 -18.04 -32.33 0.50
N ILE A 385 -17.06 -31.43 0.67
CA ILE A 385 -16.28 -31.32 1.90
C ILE A 385 -17.20 -31.00 3.09
N TYR A 386 -18.08 -30.01 2.95
CA TYR A 386 -19.03 -29.64 4.01
C TYR A 386 -20.05 -30.73 4.34
N LYS A 387 -20.52 -31.47 3.34
CA LYS A 387 -21.36 -32.67 3.58
C LYS A 387 -20.61 -33.71 4.41
N THR A 388 -19.31 -33.89 4.14
CA THR A 388 -18.46 -34.84 4.88
C THR A 388 -18.20 -34.37 6.31
N MET A 389 -18.04 -33.05 6.54
CA MET A 389 -17.92 -32.47 7.89
C MET A 389 -19.20 -32.65 8.71
N GLY A 390 -20.37 -32.65 8.07
CA GLY A 390 -21.66 -33.02 8.68
C GLY A 390 -22.31 -31.95 9.56
N ASN A 391 -21.58 -30.94 10.01
CA ASN A 391 -22.08 -29.84 10.85
C ASN A 391 -22.07 -28.46 10.14
N VAL A 392 -21.89 -28.43 8.82
CA VAL A 392 -22.00 -27.20 8.01
C VAL A 392 -23.28 -27.23 7.17
N LYS A 393 -24.18 -26.27 7.42
CA LYS A 393 -25.39 -26.04 6.64
C LYS A 393 -25.17 -24.86 5.69
N VAL A 394 -25.24 -25.11 4.38
CA VAL A 394 -25.10 -24.05 3.36
C VAL A 394 -26.48 -23.59 2.90
N LEU A 395 -26.76 -22.29 3.02
CA LEU A 395 -27.96 -21.63 2.51
C LEU A 395 -27.59 -20.74 1.32
N LEU A 396 -27.79 -21.27 0.11
CA LEU A 396 -27.60 -20.54 -1.15
C LEU A 396 -28.82 -19.68 -1.47
N LYS A 397 -28.66 -18.72 -2.39
CA LYS A 397 -29.72 -17.77 -2.77
C LYS A 397 -30.40 -17.11 -1.56
N SER A 398 -29.64 -16.94 -0.48
CA SER A 398 -30.15 -16.56 0.84
C SER A 398 -29.47 -15.30 1.35
N GLN A 399 -30.24 -14.40 1.96
CA GLN A 399 -29.74 -13.13 2.49
C GLN A 399 -30.45 -12.78 3.81
N VAL A 400 -29.70 -12.23 4.76
CA VAL A 400 -30.27 -11.61 5.96
C VAL A 400 -30.94 -10.31 5.57
N VAL A 401 -32.24 -10.19 5.83
CA VAL A 401 -33.08 -9.03 5.42
C VAL A 401 -33.60 -8.22 6.60
N ALA A 402 -33.62 -8.81 7.79
CA ALA A 402 -33.94 -8.12 9.03
C ALA A 402 -33.37 -8.89 10.23
N GLN A 403 -33.35 -8.24 11.37
CA GLN A 403 -33.20 -8.87 12.67
C GLN A 403 -34.55 -8.81 13.40
N LYS A 404 -35.08 -9.98 13.76
CA LYS A 404 -36.42 -10.13 14.34
C LYS A 404 -36.44 -9.89 15.85
N ASP A 405 -35.39 -10.33 16.54
CA ASP A 405 -35.20 -10.22 17.98
C ASP A 405 -33.69 -10.23 18.30
N PRO A 406 -33.25 -10.09 19.58
CA PRO A 406 -31.84 -9.97 19.93
C PRO A 406 -30.91 -11.06 19.39
N TYR A 407 -31.41 -12.27 19.08
CA TYR A 407 -30.59 -13.38 18.61
C TYR A 407 -30.99 -13.94 17.24
N THR A 408 -32.08 -13.44 16.64
CA THR A 408 -32.70 -14.08 15.47
C THR A 408 -32.67 -13.19 14.24
N PHE A 409 -32.07 -13.71 13.17
CA PHE A 409 -32.15 -13.12 11.84
C PHE A 409 -33.37 -13.64 11.08
N THR A 410 -33.99 -12.74 10.31
CA THR A 410 -34.89 -13.11 9.23
C THR A 410 -34.07 -13.26 7.96
N VAL A 411 -34.06 -14.47 7.41
CA VAL A 411 -33.32 -14.86 6.21
C VAL A 411 -34.30 -15.13 5.09
N ARG A 412 -34.17 -14.35 4.01
CA ARG A 412 -34.94 -14.56 2.78
C ARG A 412 -34.16 -15.48 1.85
N THR A 413 -34.81 -16.53 1.38
CA THR A 413 -34.26 -17.52 0.44
C THR A 413 -35.09 -17.57 -0.83
N LYS A 414 -34.43 -17.47 -1.98
CA LYS A 414 -35.06 -17.60 -3.29
C LYS A 414 -34.92 -19.03 -3.82
N SER A 415 -36.03 -19.67 -4.16
CA SER A 415 -36.07 -21.02 -4.73
C SER A 415 -35.56 -21.08 -6.18
N GLU A 416 -35.48 -22.27 -6.76
CA GLU A 416 -35.22 -22.45 -8.20
C GLU A 416 -36.34 -21.86 -9.08
N SER A 417 -37.60 -21.91 -8.63
CA SER A 417 -38.74 -21.30 -9.33
C SER A 417 -38.80 -19.78 -9.18
N GLY A 418 -37.92 -19.20 -8.36
CA GLY A 418 -37.85 -17.77 -8.11
C GLY A 418 -38.76 -17.26 -6.99
N GLU A 419 -39.51 -18.14 -6.34
CA GLU A 419 -40.30 -17.82 -5.15
C GLU A 419 -39.40 -17.47 -3.98
N GLU A 420 -39.78 -16.44 -3.22
CA GLU A 420 -39.04 -15.99 -2.04
C GLU A 420 -39.76 -16.46 -0.77
N THR A 421 -39.02 -17.09 0.13
CA THR A 421 -39.49 -17.53 1.44
C THR A 421 -38.65 -16.89 2.52
N GLU A 422 -39.24 -16.58 3.67
CA GLU A 422 -38.52 -16.05 4.81
C GLU A 422 -38.52 -17.07 5.95
N SER A 423 -37.35 -17.23 6.57
CA SER A 423 -37.15 -18.12 7.72
C SER A 423 -36.43 -17.37 8.83
N ASN A 424 -36.73 -17.73 10.07
CA ASN A 424 -36.09 -17.14 11.24
C ASN A 424 -35.03 -18.10 11.76
N LEU A 425 -33.78 -17.63 11.84
CA LEU A 425 -32.63 -18.41 12.29
C LEU A 425 -31.92 -17.68 13.43
N SER A 426 -31.74 -18.38 14.54
CA SER A 426 -31.17 -17.80 15.76
C SER A 426 -29.72 -18.23 15.95
N PHE A 427 -28.86 -17.29 16.34
CA PHE A 427 -27.42 -17.50 16.46
C PHE A 427 -26.87 -16.81 17.69
N SER A 428 -25.80 -17.37 18.26
CA SER A 428 -25.03 -16.69 19.31
C SER A 428 -24.00 -15.72 18.71
N VAL A 429 -23.37 -16.13 17.61
CA VAL A 429 -22.26 -15.44 16.97
C VAL A 429 -22.44 -15.40 15.45
N CYS A 430 -21.98 -14.34 14.82
CA CYS A 430 -22.04 -14.14 13.38
C CYS A 430 -20.70 -13.62 12.83
N PHE A 431 -20.08 -14.39 11.94
CA PHE A 431 -18.86 -14.03 11.22
C PHE A 431 -19.22 -13.32 9.91
N ILE A 432 -18.74 -12.09 9.73
CA ILE A 432 -19.02 -11.26 8.56
C ILE A 432 -17.92 -11.43 7.52
N CYS A 433 -18.23 -12.21 6.48
CA CYS A 433 -17.35 -12.58 5.37
C CYS A 433 -17.89 -12.07 4.01
N THR A 434 -18.64 -10.97 4.05
CA THR A 434 -19.25 -10.31 2.88
C THR A 434 -18.19 -9.66 1.99
N GLY A 435 -18.63 -9.07 0.87
CA GLY A 435 -17.74 -8.46 -0.12
C GLY A 435 -16.78 -7.41 0.47
N MET A 436 -15.73 -7.09 -0.28
CA MET A 436 -14.73 -6.13 0.13
C MET A 436 -15.24 -4.69 0.03
N LYS A 437 -15.04 -3.90 1.08
CA LYS A 437 -15.21 -2.44 1.11
C LYS A 437 -13.81 -1.79 1.25
N PRO A 438 -13.35 -0.95 0.31
CA PRO A 438 -12.08 -0.26 0.45
C PRO A 438 -12.12 0.71 1.64
N GLN A 439 -11.03 0.81 2.39
CA GLN A 439 -10.93 1.73 3.53
C GLN A 439 -10.44 3.10 3.07
N THR A 440 -11.22 3.77 2.23
CA THR A 440 -10.85 5.00 1.52
C THR A 440 -11.70 6.20 1.92
N ASP A 441 -12.56 6.07 2.94
CA ASP A 441 -13.46 7.14 3.43
C ASP A 441 -12.71 8.46 3.71
N PHE A 442 -11.46 8.40 4.18
CA PHE A 442 -10.61 9.58 4.41
C PHE A 442 -10.25 10.37 3.13
N MET A 443 -10.50 9.82 1.94
CA MET A 443 -10.31 10.48 0.65
C MET A 443 -11.54 11.26 0.19
N GLU A 444 -12.74 11.02 0.76
CA GLU A 444 -14.00 11.55 0.23
C GLU A 444 -14.03 13.09 0.18
N SER A 445 -13.45 13.76 1.18
CA SER A 445 -13.52 15.23 1.28
C SER A 445 -12.79 15.96 0.13
N THR A 446 -11.62 15.44 -0.29
CA THR A 446 -10.72 16.15 -1.23
C THR A 446 -10.56 15.39 -2.55
N PHE A 447 -10.63 14.06 -2.51
CA PHE A 447 -10.37 13.17 -3.64
C PHE A 447 -11.57 12.25 -3.93
N SER A 448 -12.81 12.63 -3.58
CA SER A 448 -14.01 11.86 -3.94
C SER A 448 -14.08 11.53 -5.44
N LYS A 449 -13.70 12.48 -6.30
CA LYS A 449 -13.64 12.26 -7.76
C LYS A 449 -12.53 11.33 -8.21
N CYS A 450 -11.61 10.93 -7.33
CA CYS A 450 -10.58 9.93 -7.59
C CYS A 450 -11.05 8.51 -7.20
N LEU A 451 -12.22 8.38 -6.59
CA LEU A 451 -12.83 7.09 -6.23
C LEU A 451 -13.84 6.67 -7.31
N ASP A 452 -14.05 5.37 -7.47
CA ASP A 452 -15.18 4.83 -8.23
C ASP A 452 -16.45 4.76 -7.37
N GLU A 453 -17.57 4.34 -7.97
CA GLU A 453 -18.88 4.25 -7.31
C GLU A 453 -18.90 3.31 -6.08
N LYS A 454 -17.90 2.43 -5.95
CA LYS A 454 -17.75 1.49 -4.84
C LYS A 454 -16.68 1.94 -3.84
N GLY A 455 -16.13 3.14 -4.01
CA GLY A 455 -15.10 3.73 -3.16
C GLY A 455 -13.67 3.30 -3.50
N PHE A 456 -13.42 2.49 -4.54
CA PHE A 456 -12.05 2.08 -4.87
C PHE A 456 -11.29 3.21 -5.56
N VAL A 457 -9.99 3.37 -5.25
CA VAL A 457 -9.15 4.41 -5.85
C VAL A 457 -8.89 4.11 -7.32
N LYS A 458 -9.23 5.05 -8.20
CA LYS A 458 -8.96 4.97 -9.64
C LYS A 458 -7.47 5.15 -9.90
N VAL A 459 -6.85 4.19 -10.59
CA VAL A 459 -5.42 4.24 -10.90
C VAL A 459 -5.12 3.94 -12.37
N ASN A 460 -4.03 4.50 -12.88
CA ASN A 460 -3.44 4.10 -14.17
C ASN A 460 -2.60 2.81 -14.02
N PRO A 461 -2.07 2.24 -15.13
CA PRO A 461 -1.19 1.07 -15.06
C PRO A 461 0.06 1.27 -14.21
N SER A 462 0.58 2.49 -14.08
CA SER A 462 1.72 2.82 -13.22
C SER A 462 1.34 3.03 -11.75
N MET A 463 0.09 2.69 -11.37
CA MET A 463 -0.48 2.82 -10.04
C MET A 463 -0.63 4.26 -9.54
N GLN A 464 -0.53 5.26 -10.43
CA GLN A 464 -0.81 6.66 -10.11
C GLN A 464 -2.30 6.88 -9.99
N VAL A 465 -2.73 7.66 -8.99
CA VAL A 465 -4.13 8.03 -8.79
C VAL A 465 -4.60 8.91 -9.94
N LEU A 466 -5.78 8.62 -10.47
CA LEU A 466 -6.43 9.39 -11.53
C LEU A 466 -7.34 10.47 -10.94
N ASP A 467 -7.26 11.67 -11.50
CA ASP A 467 -8.17 12.76 -11.17
C ASP A 467 -9.57 12.58 -11.80
N GLU A 468 -10.39 13.64 -11.72
CA GLU A 468 -11.76 13.63 -12.24
C GLU A 468 -11.84 13.52 -13.77
N ASN A 469 -10.79 13.94 -14.48
CA ASN A 469 -10.69 13.91 -15.94
C ASN A 469 -9.94 12.65 -16.44
N GLY A 470 -9.49 11.78 -15.52
CA GLY A 470 -8.71 10.60 -15.85
C GLY A 470 -7.22 10.88 -16.07
N LYS A 471 -6.71 12.06 -15.68
CA LYS A 471 -5.28 12.39 -15.72
C LYS A 471 -4.58 11.89 -14.45
N PRO A 472 -3.41 11.23 -14.55
CA PRO A 472 -2.70 10.75 -13.37
C PRO A 472 -2.04 11.88 -12.59
N TYR A 473 -2.12 11.83 -11.25
CA TYR A 473 -1.27 12.62 -10.38
C TYR A 473 0.18 12.10 -10.44
N ASN A 474 1.15 13.00 -10.61
CA ASN A 474 2.57 12.63 -10.65
C ASN A 474 3.14 12.18 -9.29
N HIS A 475 2.49 12.57 -8.20
CA HIS A 475 3.01 12.42 -6.84
C HIS A 475 2.06 11.67 -5.90
N ILE A 476 0.96 11.10 -6.43
CA ILE A 476 -0.02 10.35 -5.63
C ILE A 476 -0.26 9.00 -6.29
N PHE A 477 -0.07 7.93 -5.53
CA PHE A 477 -0.21 6.54 -5.97
C PHE A 477 -1.19 5.81 -5.07
N ALA A 478 -1.80 4.75 -5.58
CA ALA A 478 -2.57 3.82 -4.76
C ALA A 478 -2.24 2.37 -5.10
N ILE A 479 -2.23 1.51 -4.08
CA ILE A 479 -1.75 0.13 -4.18
C ILE A 479 -2.67 -0.85 -3.42
N GLY A 480 -2.46 -2.14 -3.66
CA GLY A 480 -3.18 -3.20 -2.96
C GLY A 480 -4.67 -3.23 -3.28
N ASP A 481 -5.45 -3.70 -2.31
CA ASP A 481 -6.86 -4.03 -2.51
C ASP A 481 -7.77 -2.82 -2.63
N ALA A 482 -7.32 -1.64 -2.18
CA ALA A 482 -8.07 -0.39 -2.21
C ALA A 482 -8.21 0.21 -3.62
N THR A 483 -7.52 -0.32 -4.64
CA THR A 483 -7.55 0.20 -6.01
C THR A 483 -8.69 -0.40 -6.83
N ASN A 484 -9.11 0.29 -7.90
CA ASN A 484 -10.12 -0.22 -8.83
C ASN A 484 -9.56 -1.17 -9.90
N VAL A 485 -8.30 -1.64 -9.75
CA VAL A 485 -7.67 -2.58 -10.68
C VAL A 485 -8.53 -3.84 -10.81
N LYS A 486 -8.91 -4.17 -12.05
CA LYS A 486 -9.82 -5.27 -12.39
C LYS A 486 -9.12 -6.63 -12.36
N GLU A 487 -8.97 -7.18 -11.17
CA GLU A 487 -8.41 -8.50 -10.94
C GLU A 487 -8.86 -9.07 -9.60
N THR A 488 -8.57 -10.36 -9.36
CA THR A 488 -8.71 -10.94 -8.04
C THR A 488 -7.76 -10.24 -7.06
N LYS A 489 -8.32 -9.67 -5.99
CA LYS A 489 -7.57 -9.02 -4.92
C LYS A 489 -6.79 -10.07 -4.12
N LEU A 490 -5.49 -10.16 -4.38
CA LEU A 490 -4.57 -11.12 -3.78
C LEU A 490 -3.32 -10.41 -3.24
N ALA A 491 -2.73 -10.95 -2.18
CA ALA A 491 -1.47 -10.43 -1.64
C ALA A 491 -0.34 -10.41 -2.69
N THR A 492 -0.35 -11.35 -3.65
CA THR A 492 0.61 -11.38 -4.76
C THR A 492 0.41 -10.22 -5.74
N CYS A 493 -0.83 -9.80 -6.02
CA CYS A 493 -1.14 -8.61 -6.80
C CYS A 493 -0.70 -7.35 -6.04
N ALA A 494 -1.03 -7.25 -4.76
CA ALA A 494 -0.61 -6.15 -3.90
C ALA A 494 0.93 -5.98 -3.88
N HIS A 495 1.69 -7.08 -3.83
CA HIS A 495 3.15 -7.04 -3.96
C HIS A 495 3.63 -6.52 -5.32
N LYS A 496 2.93 -6.86 -6.41
CA LYS A 496 3.27 -6.36 -7.75
C LYS A 496 2.92 -4.88 -7.88
N HIS A 497 1.81 -4.42 -7.32
CA HIS A 497 1.47 -2.99 -7.22
C HIS A 497 2.58 -2.22 -6.50
N ALA A 498 3.02 -2.72 -5.33
CA ALA A 498 4.14 -2.14 -4.59
C ALA A 498 5.44 -2.10 -5.43
N LYS A 499 5.73 -3.18 -6.16
CA LYS A 499 6.87 -3.24 -7.08
C LYS A 499 6.80 -2.19 -8.17
N THR A 500 5.66 -2.06 -8.83
CA THR A 500 5.44 -1.02 -9.83
C THR A 500 5.71 0.36 -9.24
N VAL A 501 5.18 0.67 -8.06
CA VAL A 501 5.39 1.99 -7.40
C VAL A 501 6.84 2.24 -7.03
N TYR A 502 7.54 1.30 -6.38
CA TYR A 502 8.94 1.54 -5.99
C TYR A 502 9.92 1.56 -7.16
N GLN A 503 9.52 1.06 -8.33
CA GLN A 503 10.27 1.21 -9.58
C GLN A 503 9.88 2.50 -10.33
N ALA A 504 8.62 2.93 -10.23
CA ALA A 504 8.12 4.15 -10.87
C ALA A 504 8.60 5.43 -10.19
N LEU A 505 8.56 5.48 -8.85
CA LEU A 505 8.93 6.70 -8.11
C LEU A 505 10.33 7.22 -8.44
N PRO A 506 11.39 6.40 -8.48
CA PRO A 506 12.72 6.86 -8.90
C PRO A 506 12.72 7.45 -10.31
N GLN A 507 12.00 6.84 -11.26
CA GLN A 507 11.95 7.31 -12.64
C GLN A 507 11.14 8.61 -12.80
N ILE A 508 10.08 8.76 -12.00
CA ILE A 508 9.24 9.96 -11.96
C ILE A 508 9.97 11.12 -11.29
N ILE A 509 10.71 10.86 -10.20
CA ILE A 509 11.62 11.88 -9.62
C ILE A 509 12.61 12.29 -10.66
N GLN A 510 13.21 11.30 -11.33
CA GLN A 510 14.15 11.57 -12.37
C GLN A 510 13.46 12.41 -13.46
N SER A 511 12.18 12.23 -13.78
CA SER A 511 11.45 12.84 -14.92
C SER A 511 11.78 12.17 -16.25
N ILE A 512 12.12 10.89 -16.21
CA ILE A 512 12.29 10.11 -17.44
C ILE A 512 10.94 10.12 -18.16
N SER A 513 10.94 10.14 -19.50
CA SER A 513 9.71 10.14 -20.33
C SER A 513 8.62 9.27 -19.71
N GLN A 514 7.37 9.72 -19.78
CA GLN A 514 6.22 9.00 -19.23
C GLN A 514 6.12 7.56 -19.78
N ASP A 515 6.69 7.32 -20.96
CA ASP A 515 6.80 6.02 -21.63
C ASP A 515 7.75 5.03 -20.93
N SER A 516 8.68 5.50 -20.10
CA SER A 516 9.61 4.62 -19.38
C SER A 516 9.03 4.11 -18.06
N ILE A 517 7.99 4.76 -17.53
CA ILE A 517 7.46 4.48 -16.19
C ILE A 517 6.94 3.02 -16.17
N PRO A 518 7.38 2.19 -15.21
CA PRO A 518 6.94 0.82 -15.11
C PRO A 518 5.43 0.74 -14.99
N THR A 519 4.84 -0.17 -15.77
CA THR A 519 3.40 -0.42 -15.75
C THR A 519 3.10 -1.78 -15.13
N TYR A 520 1.94 -1.86 -14.49
CA TYR A 520 1.35 -3.09 -14.01
C TYR A 520 0.32 -3.59 -15.02
N LYS A 521 0.45 -4.85 -15.43
CA LYS A 521 -0.56 -5.54 -16.24
C LYS A 521 -1.37 -6.49 -15.36
N PRO A 522 -2.66 -6.20 -15.11
CA PRO A 522 -3.53 -7.08 -14.34
C PRO A 522 -3.66 -8.45 -15.00
N ARG A 523 -3.73 -9.51 -14.21
CA ARG A 523 -3.92 -10.88 -14.71
C ARG A 523 -5.38 -11.34 -14.67
N GLY A 524 -6.31 -10.41 -14.46
CA GLY A 524 -7.75 -10.70 -14.37
C GLY A 524 -8.10 -11.66 -13.23
N TYR A 525 -9.13 -12.48 -13.45
CA TYR A 525 -9.71 -13.38 -12.45
C TYR A 525 -9.21 -14.83 -12.54
N GLU A 526 -8.37 -15.16 -13.52
CA GLU A 526 -7.84 -16.52 -13.76
C GLU A 526 -6.52 -16.80 -13.04
N GLN A 527 -6.25 -16.07 -11.97
CA GLN A 527 -5.06 -16.28 -11.16
C GLN A 527 -5.21 -17.53 -10.29
N LEU A 528 -4.10 -18.24 -10.08
CA LEU A 528 -4.06 -19.39 -9.16
C LEU A 528 -4.38 -18.92 -7.73
N GLN A 529 -5.34 -19.58 -7.10
CA GLN A 529 -5.84 -19.28 -5.76
C GLN A 529 -5.73 -20.51 -4.88
N GLY A 530 -5.21 -20.33 -3.66
CA GLY A 530 -5.16 -21.37 -2.65
C GLY A 530 -6.21 -21.13 -1.57
N VAL A 531 -7.15 -22.06 -1.43
CA VAL A 531 -8.23 -22.03 -0.42
C VAL A 531 -8.02 -23.16 0.58
N ILE A 532 -8.22 -22.89 1.87
CA ILE A 532 -8.11 -23.89 2.95
C ILE A 532 -9.42 -24.02 3.70
N ILE A 533 -9.93 -25.25 3.80
CA ILE A 533 -11.27 -25.55 4.32
C ILE A 533 -11.08 -26.41 5.57
N GLY A 534 -10.83 -25.72 6.68
CA GLY A 534 -10.25 -26.33 7.86
C GLY A 534 -8.79 -26.77 7.65
N PRO A 535 -8.15 -27.36 8.66
CA PRO A 535 -6.74 -27.76 8.61
C PRO A 535 -6.47 -28.99 7.71
N ASN A 536 -7.53 -29.66 7.24
CA ASN A 536 -7.43 -30.96 6.56
C ASN A 536 -7.71 -30.92 5.06
N ASN A 537 -8.29 -29.84 4.53
CA ASN A 537 -8.66 -29.75 3.12
C ASN A 537 -8.13 -28.46 2.51
N GLY A 538 -7.64 -28.54 1.27
CA GLY A 538 -7.19 -27.37 0.54
C GLY A 538 -7.39 -27.55 -0.95
N LEU A 539 -7.77 -26.46 -1.62
CA LEU A 539 -8.04 -26.40 -3.05
C LEU A 539 -7.09 -25.43 -3.74
N TRP A 540 -6.56 -25.83 -4.89
CA TRP A 540 -5.94 -24.93 -5.86
C TRP A 540 -6.93 -24.68 -6.99
N ILE A 541 -7.30 -23.42 -7.18
CA ILE A 541 -8.34 -23.00 -8.11
C ILE A 541 -7.71 -22.08 -9.15
N LYS A 542 -8.05 -22.28 -10.42
CA LYS A 542 -7.69 -21.38 -11.52
C LYS A 542 -8.90 -21.18 -12.43
N GLY A 543 -9.44 -19.96 -12.47
CA GLY A 543 -10.66 -19.68 -13.20
C GLY A 543 -11.84 -20.50 -12.66
N ASN A 544 -12.48 -21.31 -13.52
CA ASN A 544 -13.56 -22.19 -13.09
C ASN A 544 -13.07 -23.53 -12.51
N SER A 545 -11.80 -23.91 -12.70
CA SER A 545 -11.35 -25.28 -12.43
C SER A 545 -10.64 -25.47 -11.09
N VAL A 546 -10.86 -26.63 -10.48
CA VAL A 546 -10.11 -27.12 -9.31
C VAL A 546 -8.96 -28.00 -9.81
N LEU A 547 -7.74 -27.48 -9.73
CA LEU A 547 -6.54 -28.17 -10.23
C LEU A 547 -6.08 -29.29 -9.28
N LEU A 548 -6.26 -29.08 -7.98
CA LEU A 548 -5.85 -30.03 -6.96
C LEU A 548 -6.72 -29.85 -5.71
N ASN A 549 -7.14 -30.97 -5.13
CA ASN A 549 -7.75 -31.05 -3.81
C ASN A 549 -6.86 -31.94 -2.94
N SER A 550 -6.22 -31.36 -1.92
CA SER A 550 -5.30 -32.10 -1.06
C SER A 550 -5.07 -31.41 0.28
N LYS A 551 -4.93 -32.22 1.33
CA LYS A 551 -4.43 -31.77 2.64
C LYS A 551 -3.04 -31.12 2.56
N ALA A 552 -2.23 -31.50 1.57
CA ALA A 552 -0.93 -30.88 1.34
C ALA A 552 -1.04 -29.38 1.04
N ILE A 553 -2.12 -28.92 0.41
CA ILE A 553 -2.37 -27.49 0.15
C ILE A 553 -2.59 -26.73 1.46
N ALA A 554 -3.37 -27.29 2.38
CA ALA A 554 -3.56 -26.72 3.71
C ALA A 554 -2.24 -26.63 4.46
N TRP A 555 -1.48 -27.73 4.48
CA TRP A 555 -0.16 -27.74 5.08
C TRP A 555 0.80 -26.73 4.45
N MET A 556 0.84 -26.60 3.11
CA MET A 556 1.70 -25.64 2.41
C MET A 556 1.32 -24.19 2.73
N LYS A 557 0.02 -23.86 2.72
CA LYS A 557 -0.46 -22.50 3.00
C LYS A 557 -0.18 -22.11 4.45
N GLU A 558 -0.48 -22.99 5.40
CA GLU A 558 -0.23 -22.76 6.82
C GLU A 558 1.26 -22.74 7.13
N SER A 559 1.99 -23.81 6.79
CA SER A 559 3.41 -23.94 7.15
C SER A 559 4.28 -22.92 6.43
N GLY A 560 4.01 -22.66 5.14
CA GLY A 560 4.78 -21.70 4.34
C GLY A 560 4.61 -20.26 4.84
N GLN A 561 3.39 -19.85 5.18
CA GLN A 561 3.12 -18.50 5.66
C GLN A 561 3.51 -18.35 7.14
N ALA A 562 3.26 -19.35 7.99
CA ALA A 562 3.71 -19.34 9.39
C ALA A 562 5.25 -19.41 9.51
N ALA A 563 5.94 -20.10 8.60
CA ALA A 563 7.40 -20.06 8.53
C ALA A 563 7.91 -18.67 8.14
N LYS A 564 7.25 -17.97 7.20
CA LYS A 564 7.57 -16.58 6.86
C LYS A 564 7.36 -15.66 8.07
N GLY A 565 6.21 -15.76 8.75
CA GLY A 565 5.92 -14.98 9.96
C GLY A 565 6.97 -15.19 11.05
N ARG A 566 7.27 -16.46 11.38
CA ARG A 566 8.33 -16.80 12.35
C ARG A 566 9.71 -16.32 11.93
N ARG A 567 10.05 -16.35 10.63
CA ARG A 567 11.33 -15.84 10.13
C ARG A 567 11.40 -14.32 10.22
N MET A 568 10.30 -13.62 9.94
CA MET A 568 10.22 -12.16 10.09
C MET A 568 10.30 -11.73 11.56
N ASN A 569 9.69 -12.46 12.49
CA ASN A 569 9.76 -12.17 13.93
C ASN A 569 11.10 -12.54 14.59
N LYS A 570 12.00 -13.24 13.89
CA LYS A 570 13.36 -13.57 14.35
C LYS A 570 14.43 -12.58 13.88
N LEU A 571 14.11 -11.79 12.85
CA LEU A 571 14.92 -10.70 12.33
C LEU A 571 14.59 -9.43 13.14
#